data_AF-A0A1W9TS46-F1
#
_entry.id   AF-A0A1W9TS46-F1
#
_cell.length_a   1.000
_cell.length_b   1.000
_cell.length_c   1.000
_cell.angle_alpha   90.00
_cell.angle_beta   90.00
_cell.angle_gamma   90.00
#
_symmetry.space_group_name_H-M   'P 1'
#
loop_
_entity.id
_entity.type
_entity.pdbx_description
1 polymer ?
#
loop_
_entity_poly.entity_id
_entity_poly.type
_entity_poly.pdbx_seq_one_letter_code
_entity_poly.pdbx_strand_id
1 'polypeptide(L)'
;MNNEVFYTRTMAKVHTEQGNLGKAAEIYKYLLKQEPDRQDFINALSEIENKGFDEDLENLFMLFSEWIDLLLKYNKLQRLKKLKSYIGDDR
;
A
#
# COMPACT_ATOMS: atom_id res chain seq x y z
N MET A 1 -24.17 9.93 27.51
CA MET A 1 -24.62 9.89 26.10
C MET A 1 -23.70 8.92 25.37
N ASN A 2 -24.08 7.66 25.25
CA ASN A 2 -23.36 6.71 24.40
C ASN A 2 -23.70 7.10 22.97
N ASN A 3 -22.76 7.74 22.28
CA ASN A 3 -22.91 8.03 20.86
C ASN A 3 -22.73 6.70 20.14
N GLU A 4 -23.81 5.91 20.06
CA GLU A 4 -23.82 4.66 19.31
C GLU A 4 -23.55 5.00 17.86
N VAL A 5 -22.31 4.75 17.44
CA VAL A 5 -21.88 5.02 16.08
C VAL A 5 -22.66 4.08 15.16
N PHE A 6 -23.73 4.60 14.56
CA PHE A 6 -24.61 3.84 13.68
C PHE A 6 -23.97 3.73 12.30
N TYR A 7 -23.42 2.55 12.02
CA TYR A 7 -22.81 2.25 10.73
C TYR A 7 -23.81 1.59 9.79
N THR A 8 -23.77 1.97 8.50
CA THR A 8 -24.66 1.41 7.47
C THR A 8 -23.88 0.98 6.25
N ARG A 9 -24.45 0.02 5.51
CA ARG A 9 -23.90 -0.45 4.24
C ARG A 9 -23.67 0.70 3.25
N THR A 10 -24.59 1.65 3.17
CA THR A 10 -24.48 2.79 2.25
C THR A 10 -23.29 3.67 2.59
N MET A 11 -23.03 3.92 3.88
CA MET A 11 -21.84 4.67 4.28
C MET A 11 -20.56 3.93 3.93
N ALA A 12 -20.51 2.61 4.14
CA ALA A 12 -19.37 1.79 3.74
C ALA A 12 -19.10 1.93 2.23
N LYS A 13 -20.15 1.80 1.41
CA LYS A 13 -20.08 1.91 -0.04
C LYS A 13 -19.60 3.30 -0.49
N VAL A 14 -20.12 4.38 0.09
CA VAL A 14 -19.68 5.74 -0.21
C VAL A 14 -18.20 5.94 0.11
N HIS A 15 -17.72 5.41 1.24
CA HIS A 15 -16.30 5.46 1.57
C HIS A 15 -15.45 4.67 0.55
N THR A 16 -15.91 3.51 0.08
CA THR A 16 -15.24 2.75 -0.99
C THR A 16 -15.18 3.55 -2.30
N GLU A 17 -16.29 4.17 -2.71
CA GLU A 17 -16.37 4.99 -3.93
C GLU A 17 -15.48 6.25 -3.84
N GLN A 18 -15.27 6.78 -2.63
CA GLN A 18 -14.36 7.90 -2.37
C GLN A 18 -12.89 7.50 -2.29
N GLY A 19 -12.55 6.21 -2.42
CA GLY A 19 -11.18 5.71 -2.25
C GLY A 19 -10.72 5.62 -0.78
N ASN A 20 -11.61 5.89 0.18
CA ASN A 20 -11.34 5.76 1.61
C ASN A 20 -11.47 4.29 2.06
N LEU A 21 -10.66 3.41 1.47
CA LEU A 21 -10.73 1.95 1.63
C LEU A 21 -10.59 1.52 3.09
N GLY A 22 -9.69 2.13 3.86
CA GLY A 22 -9.51 1.81 5.28
C GLY A 22 -10.78 2.05 6.11
N LYS A 23 -11.45 3.19 5.91
CA LYS A 23 -12.68 3.52 6.62
C LYS A 23 -13.86 2.66 6.15
N ALA A 24 -13.93 2.33 4.86
CA ALA A 24 -14.92 1.39 4.37
C ALA A 24 -14.76 -0.01 5.00
N ALA A 25 -13.52 -0.51 5.12
CA ALA A 25 -13.22 -1.79 5.75
C ALA A 25 -13.59 -1.81 7.24
N GLU A 26 -13.34 -0.73 7.98
CA GLU A 26 -13.77 -0.59 9.38
C GLU A 26 -15.29 -0.71 9.52
N ILE A 27 -16.05 -0.05 8.64
CA ILE A 27 -17.51 -0.09 8.64
C ILE A 27 -18.02 -1.50 8.31
N TYR A 28 -17.47 -2.16 7.30
CA TYR A 28 -17.85 -3.55 6.97
C TYR A 28 -17.49 -4.54 8.09
N LYS A 29 -16.34 -4.37 8.76
CA LYS A 29 -15.97 -5.17 9.94
C LYS A 29 -16.92 -4.96 11.11
N TYR A 30 -17.40 -3.74 11.33
CA TYR A 30 -18.42 -3.47 12.35
C TYR A 30 -19.76 -4.14 12.01
N LEU A 31 -20.21 -4.03 10.76
CA LEU A 31 -21.46 -4.66 10.30
C LEU A 31 -21.40 -6.19 10.38
N LEU A 32 -20.26 -6.80 10.03
CA LEU A 32 -20.05 -8.25 10.15
C LEU A 32 -20.05 -8.76 11.59
N LYS A 33 -19.66 -7.93 12.57
CA LYS A 33 -19.78 -8.31 14.00
C LYS A 33 -21.23 -8.44 14.45
N GLN A 34 -22.16 -7.72 13.80
CA GLN A 34 -23.59 -7.78 14.10
C GLN A 34 -24.31 -8.83 13.25
N GLU A 35 -23.94 -8.94 11.98
CA GLU A 35 -24.50 -9.91 11.03
C GLU A 35 -23.37 -10.72 10.36
N PRO A 36 -22.84 -11.78 11.01
CA PRO A 36 -21.66 -12.51 10.53
C PRO A 36 -21.88 -13.27 9.22
N ASP A 37 -23.10 -13.75 8.98
CA ASP A 37 -23.42 -14.61 7.84
C ASP A 37 -23.76 -13.83 6.56
N ARG A 38 -23.63 -12.50 6.59
CA ARG A 38 -23.96 -11.63 5.47
C ARG A 38 -22.86 -11.65 4.42
N GLN A 39 -23.04 -12.54 3.45
CA GLN A 39 -22.12 -12.72 2.33
C GLN A 39 -21.85 -11.44 1.54
N ASP A 40 -22.82 -10.52 1.46
CA ASP A 40 -22.64 -9.22 0.80
C ASP A 40 -21.59 -8.34 1.50
N PHE A 41 -21.46 -8.43 2.83
CA PHE A 41 -20.42 -7.71 3.57
C PHE A 41 -19.06 -8.39 3.47
N ILE A 42 -19.04 -9.73 3.49
CA ILE A 42 -17.81 -10.52 3.31
C ILE A 42 -17.18 -10.22 1.95
N ASN A 43 -17.99 -10.28 0.88
CA ASN A 43 -17.52 -10.01 -0.48
C ASN A 43 -17.03 -8.57 -0.63
N ALA A 44 -17.78 -7.59 -0.12
CA ALA A 44 -17.39 -6.19 -0.18
C ALA A 44 -16.09 -5.91 0.60
N LEU A 45 -15.90 -6.53 1.76
CA LEU A 45 -14.67 -6.42 2.54
C LEU A 45 -13.48 -7.03 1.80
N SER A 46 -13.66 -8.22 1.21
CA SER A 46 -12.61 -8.89 0.44
C SER A 46 -12.19 -8.08 -0.80
N GLU A 47 -13.13 -7.47 -1.52
CA GLU A 47 -12.81 -6.58 -2.64
C GLU A 47 -12.00 -5.36 -2.21
N ILE A 48 -12.32 -4.78 -1.05
CA ILE A 48 -11.58 -3.64 -0.49
C ILE A 48 -10.16 -4.04 -0.10
N GLU A 49 -10.01 -5.18 0.57
CA GLU A 49 -8.70 -5.69 1.00
C GLU A 49 -7.81 -6.02 -0.20
N ASN A 50 -8.37 -6.61 -1.27
CA ASN A 50 -7.62 -6.87 -2.51
C ASN A 50 -7.17 -5.56 -3.18
N LYS A 51 -8.04 -4.54 -3.26
CA LYS A 51 -7.67 -3.24 -3.86
C LYS A 51 -6.54 -2.54 -3.11
N GLY A 52 -6.60 -2.53 -1.76
CA GLY A 52 -5.55 -1.93 -0.95
C GLY A 52 -4.22 -2.68 -1.05
N PHE A 53 -4.27 -4.01 -1.13
CA PHE A 53 -3.08 -4.85 -1.26
C PHE A 53 -2.33 -4.63 -2.58
N ASP A 54 -3.05 -4.51 -3.69
CA ASP A 54 -2.44 -4.26 -5.00
C ASP A 54 -1.75 -2.88 -5.04
N GLU A 55 -2.39 -1.85 -4.50
CA GLU A 55 -1.84 -0.48 -4.46
C GLU A 55 -0.60 -0.37 -3.54
N ASP A 56 -0.60 -1.08 -2.41
CA ASP A 56 0.55 -1.17 -1.51
C ASP A 56 1.72 -1.94 -2.15
N LEU A 57 1.45 -3.02 -2.88
CA LEU A 57 2.47 -3.79 -3.59
C LEU A 57 3.10 -3.01 -4.74
N GLU A 58 2.32 -2.28 -5.53
CA GLU A 58 2.84 -1.43 -6.60
C GLU A 58 3.74 -0.32 -6.06
N ASN A 59 3.31 0.35 -4.98
CA ASN A 59 4.13 1.36 -4.30
C ASN A 59 5.43 0.75 -3.74
N LEU A 60 5.34 -0.42 -3.11
CA LEU A 60 6.51 -1.13 -2.60
C LEU A 60 7.48 -1.46 -3.73
N PHE A 61 6.97 -1.98 -4.85
CA PHE A 61 7.78 -2.32 -6.02
C PHE A 61 8.48 -1.09 -6.61
N MET A 62 7.78 0.05 -6.69
CA MET A 62 8.34 1.32 -7.13
C MET A 62 9.50 1.77 -6.23
N LEU A 63 9.30 1.78 -4.91
CA LEU A 63 10.34 2.15 -3.94
C LEU A 63 11.56 1.21 -4.02
N PHE A 64 11.34 -0.10 -4.10
CA PHE A 64 12.43 -1.07 -4.24
C PHE A 64 13.21 -0.88 -5.54
N SER A 65 12.52 -0.55 -6.64
CA SER A 65 13.16 -0.28 -7.94
C SER A 65 14.08 0.94 -7.88
N GLU A 66 13.63 2.04 -7.26
CA GLU A 66 14.45 3.23 -7.06
C GLU A 66 15.70 2.95 -6.22
N TRP A 67 15.55 2.15 -5.16
CA TRP A 67 16.67 1.74 -4.31
C TRP A 67 17.70 0.89 -5.07
N ILE A 68 17.25 -0.07 -5.87
CA ILE A 68 18.12 -0.90 -6.71
C ILE A 68 18.86 -0.01 -7.71
N ASP A 69 18.17 0.91 -8.37
CA ASP A 69 18.78 1.85 -9.31
C ASP A 69 19.85 2.72 -8.66
N LEU A 70 19.58 3.21 -7.45
CA LEU A 70 20.54 4.00 -6.69
C LEU A 70 21.79 3.19 -6.35
N LEU A 71 21.61 1.94 -5.92
CA LEU A 71 22.70 1.03 -5.58
C LEU A 71 23.56 0.68 -6.81
N LEU A 72 22.93 0.47 -7.96
CA LEU A 72 23.60 0.28 -9.24
C LEU A 72 24.41 1.53 -9.65
N LYS A 73 23.84 2.73 -9.53
CA LYS A 73 24.54 4.00 -9.80
C LYS A 73 25.73 4.20 -8.87
N TYR A 74 25.55 3.95 -7.58
CA TYR A 74 26.63 4.04 -6.59
C TYR A 74 27.78 3.08 -6.92
N ASN A 75 27.47 1.82 -7.24
CA ASN A 75 28.49 0.84 -7.63
C ASN A 75 29.25 1.26 -8.88
N LYS A 76 28.56 1.80 -9.90
CA LYS A 76 29.22 2.36 -11.10
C LYS A 76 30.18 3.49 -10.73
N LEU A 77 29.76 4.42 -9.88
CA LEU A 77 30.61 5.52 -9.41
C LEU A 77 31.82 5.04 -8.64
N GLN A 78 31.68 4.03 -7.77
CA GLN A 78 32.81 3.46 -7.02
C GLN A 78 33.83 2.79 -7.96
N ARG A 79 33.38 2.08 -8.99
CA ARG A 79 34.27 1.49 -10.01
C ARG A 79 35.03 2.59 -10.77
N LEU A 80 34.35 3.67 -11.15
CA LEU A 80 34.99 4.81 -11.83
C LEU A 80 36.00 5.53 -10.94
N LYS A 81 35.70 5.73 -9.65
CA LYS A 81 36.64 6.31 -8.68
C LYS A 81 37.91 5.47 -8.56
N LYS A 82 37.78 4.14 -8.45
CA LYS A 82 38.92 3.21 -8.42
C LYS A 82 39.74 3.32 -9.70
N LEU A 83 39.10 3.35 -10.87
CA LEU A 83 39.80 3.47 -12.14
C LEU A 83 40.56 4.80 -12.27
N LYS A 84 39.96 5.91 -11.81
CA LYS A 84 40.62 7.21 -11.74
C LYS A 84 41.85 7.18 -10.83
N SER A 85 41.79 6.52 -9.67
CA SER A 85 42.96 6.43 -8.78
C SER A 85 44.09 5.62 -9.38
N TYR A 86 43.81 4.56 -10.16
CA TYR A 86 44.85 3.79 -10.84
C TYR A 86 45.53 4.57 -11.99
N ILE A 87 44.79 5.42 -12.71
CA ILE A 87 45.32 6.20 -13.84
C ILE A 87 46.01 7.50 -13.37
N GLY A 88 45.61 8.03 -12.21
CA GLY A 88 46.21 9.25 -11.64
C GLY A 88 47.54 9.04 -10.91
N ASP A 89 47.88 7.80 -10.58
CA ASP A 89 49.13 7.42 -9.88
C ASP A 89 50.28 7.12 -10.86
N ASP A 90 50.00 7.08 -12.17
CA ASP A 90 50.95 6.81 -13.26
C ASP A 90 51.44 8.11 -13.94
N ARG A 91 51.43 9.24 -13.21
CA ARG A 91 51.94 10.55 -13.66
C ARG A 91 52.80 11.23 -12.60
#